data_AF-A0A8S3ZDW9-F1
#
_entry.id   AF-A0A8S3ZDW9-F1
#
_cell.length_a   1.000
_cell.length_b   1.000
_cell.length_c   1.000
_cell.angle_alpha   90.00
_cell.angle_beta   90.00
_cell.angle_gamma   90.00
#
_symmetry.space_group_name_H-M   'P 1'
#
loop_
_entity.id
_entity.type
_entity.pdbx_description
1 polymer ?
#
loop_
_entity_poly.entity_id
_entity_poly.type
_entity_poly.pdbx_seq_one_letter_code
_entity_poly.pdbx_strand_id
1 'polypeptide(L)'
;MFFYGDSNSRMFYDRVKSKMQCQETVFAGNAKRKQDRKMCTNKTHNTTILFVSHTSPYHIGEADFVSTSLLYSPQQLFGSVPSEGHYIITFSHYLHLTSHHISVYQRYLRAMRDEIIKLLKRNPHVLILFR
;
A
#
# COMPACT_ATOMS: atom_id res chain seq x y z
N MET A 1 -0.91 2.52 10.29
CA MET A 1 -0.37 1.36 9.55
C MET A 1 -0.77 1.45 8.10
N PHE A 2 0.15 1.18 7.18
CA PHE A 2 -0.08 1.19 5.74
C PHE A 2 0.04 -0.23 5.19
N PHE A 3 -0.95 -0.65 4.41
CA PHE A 3 -0.98 -1.88 3.62
C PHE A 3 -0.88 -1.49 2.16
N TYR A 4 0.33 -1.60 1.62
CA TYR A 4 0.60 -1.29 0.24
C TYR A 4 0.70 -2.57 -0.56
N GLY A 5 -0.14 -2.80 -1.55
CA GLY A 5 0.01 -4.02 -2.32
C GLY A 5 -1.17 -4.41 -3.19
N ASP A 6 -1.23 -5.70 -3.46
CA ASP A 6 -2.27 -6.34 -4.24
C ASP A 6 -3.41 -6.91 -3.37
N SER A 7 -4.16 -7.84 -3.96
CA SER A 7 -5.26 -8.55 -3.28
C SER A 7 -4.83 -9.28 -2.00
N ASN A 8 -3.57 -9.73 -1.87
CA ASN A 8 -3.05 -10.33 -0.65
C ASN A 8 -2.91 -9.28 0.46
N SER A 9 -2.29 -8.14 0.18
CA SER A 9 -2.21 -7.02 1.13
C SER A 9 -3.59 -6.57 1.58
N ARG A 10 -4.56 -6.56 0.66
CA ARG A 10 -5.97 -6.26 0.98
C ARG A 10 -6.57 -7.29 1.95
N MET A 11 -6.34 -8.58 1.73
CA MET A 11 -6.80 -9.62 2.65
C MET A 11 -6.22 -9.44 4.06
N PHE A 12 -4.94 -9.04 4.17
CA PHE A 12 -4.35 -8.72 5.47
C PHE A 12 -4.96 -7.48 6.11
N TYR A 13 -5.18 -6.43 5.32
CA TYR A 13 -5.91 -5.25 5.78
C TYR A 13 -7.28 -5.64 6.34
N ASP A 14 -8.07 -6.42 5.61
CA ASP A 14 -9.41 -6.84 6.05
C ASP A 14 -9.37 -7.67 7.34
N ARG A 15 -8.36 -8.55 7.49
CA ARG A 15 -8.14 -9.33 8.73
C ARG A 15 -7.78 -8.43 9.91
N VAL A 16 -6.87 -7.49 9.73
CA VAL A 16 -6.47 -6.56 10.80
C VAL A 16 -7.63 -5.63 11.17
N LYS A 17 -8.33 -5.10 10.16
CA LYS A 17 -9.56 -4.30 10.31
C LYS A 17 -10.59 -5.02 11.19
N SER A 18 -10.86 -6.30 10.93
CA SER A 18 -11.85 -7.09 11.68
C SER A 18 -11.56 -7.17 13.18
N LYS A 19 -10.30 -6.99 13.59
CA LYS A 19 -9.86 -7.03 15.00
C LYS A 19 -9.78 -5.66 15.65
N MET A 20 -9.78 -4.58 14.86
CA MET A 20 -9.49 -3.22 15.35
C MET A 20 -10.72 -2.42 15.75
N GLN A 21 -11.95 -2.95 15.66
CA GLN A 21 -13.19 -2.21 16.00
C GLN A 21 -13.18 -0.76 15.48
N CYS A 22 -12.89 -0.58 14.19
CA CYS A 22 -12.64 0.72 13.58
C CYS A 22 -13.75 1.10 12.59
N GLN A 23 -13.88 2.41 12.32
CA GLN A 23 -14.81 2.92 11.31
C GLN A 23 -14.10 2.98 9.95
N GLU A 24 -14.64 2.26 8.96
CA GLU A 24 -14.07 2.22 7.61
C GLU A 24 -14.56 3.42 6.78
N THR A 25 -13.66 3.97 5.98
CA THR A 25 -13.90 5.00 4.97
C THR A 25 -13.25 4.56 3.67
N VAL A 26 -14.01 4.53 2.58
CA VAL A 26 -13.52 4.14 1.25
C VAL A 26 -13.37 5.40 0.41
N PHE A 27 -12.18 5.59 -0.18
CA PHE A 27 -11.80 6.78 -0.95
C PHE A 27 -11.82 6.45 -2.45
N ALA A 28 -12.99 6.19 -3.03
CA ALA A 28 -13.30 6.33 -4.47
C ALA A 28 -14.77 6.01 -4.78
N GLY A 29 -15.33 6.71 -5.77
CA GLY A 29 -16.77 6.88 -6.08
C GLY A 29 -17.58 5.66 -6.50
N ASN A 30 -17.08 4.44 -6.30
CA ASN A 30 -17.86 3.20 -6.41
C ASN A 30 -17.24 2.18 -5.47
N ALA A 31 -17.69 2.13 -4.21
CA ALA A 31 -17.21 1.28 -3.11
C ALA A 31 -17.20 -0.26 -3.38
N LYS A 32 -17.40 -0.69 -4.62
CA LYS A 32 -17.39 -2.06 -5.12
C LYS A 32 -16.04 -2.49 -5.71
N ARG A 33 -15.10 -1.58 -5.99
CA ARG A 33 -13.82 -1.97 -6.61
C ARG A 33 -12.82 -2.46 -5.56
N LYS A 34 -12.11 -3.56 -5.88
CA LYS A 34 -11.17 -4.20 -4.96
C LYS A 34 -9.92 -3.36 -4.70
N GLN A 35 -9.63 -2.41 -5.58
CA GLN A 35 -8.41 -1.63 -5.63
C GLN A 35 -8.55 -0.24 -5.00
N ASP A 36 -9.76 0.11 -4.57
CA ASP A 36 -10.02 1.41 -3.94
C ASP A 36 -9.22 1.56 -2.65
N ARG A 37 -8.76 2.77 -2.41
CA ARG A 37 -8.08 3.14 -1.16
C ARG A 37 -9.09 3.01 -0.01
N LYS A 38 -8.70 2.31 1.05
CA LYS A 38 -9.54 2.11 2.23
C LYS A 38 -8.81 2.58 3.47
N MET A 39 -9.49 3.29 4.35
CA MET A 39 -8.97 3.69 5.65
C MET A 39 -9.89 3.16 6.73
N CYS A 40 -9.33 2.70 7.84
CA CYS A 40 -10.09 2.38 9.01
C CYS A 40 -9.47 3.08 10.21
N THR A 41 -10.27 3.86 10.92
CA THR A 41 -9.80 4.65 12.07
C THR A 41 -10.48 4.15 13.34
N ASN A 42 -9.68 3.75 14.32
CA ASN A 42 -10.12 3.48 15.68
C ASN A 42 -9.78 4.70 16.55
N LYS A 43 -10.82 5.42 17.00
CA LYS A 43 -10.67 6.61 17.84
C LYS A 43 -10.25 6.28 19.27
N THR A 44 -10.69 5.14 19.82
CA THR A 44 -10.37 4.68 21.18
C THR A 44 -8.87 4.52 21.40
N HIS A 45 -8.17 3.96 20.40
CA HIS A 45 -6.72 3.75 20.46
C HIS A 45 -5.92 4.75 19.62
N ASN A 46 -6.58 5.75 19.03
CA ASN A 46 -6.00 6.70 18.08
C ASN A 46 -5.13 6.01 17.00
N THR A 47 -5.66 4.93 16.42
CA THR A 47 -4.96 4.15 15.40
C THR A 47 -5.68 4.23 14.07
N THR A 48 -4.90 4.37 13.00
CA THR A 48 -5.40 4.37 11.63
C THR A 48 -4.70 3.29 10.84
N ILE A 49 -5.47 2.50 10.10
CA ILE A 49 -4.96 1.58 9.09
C ILE A 49 -5.42 2.03 7.71
N LEU A 50 -4.51 2.00 6.73
CA LEU A 50 -4.77 2.41 5.36
C LEU A 50 -4.36 1.30 4.41
N PHE A 51 -5.25 0.91 3.50
CA PHE A 51 -4.93 0.08 2.34
C PHE A 51 -4.82 0.95 1.09
N VAL A 52 -3.76 0.71 0.32
CA VAL A 52 -3.46 1.41 -0.92
C VAL A 52 -2.95 0.40 -1.95
N SER A 53 -3.52 0.44 -3.16
CA SER A 53 -3.09 -0.42 -4.26
C SER A 53 -1.84 0.15 -4.94
N HIS A 54 -0.90 -0.74 -5.31
CA HIS A 54 0.34 -0.35 -5.98
C HIS A 54 0.16 -0.05 -7.47
N THR A 55 1.06 0.72 -8.09
CA THR A 55 1.00 0.98 -9.55
C THR A 55 1.52 -0.16 -10.42
N SER A 56 2.25 -1.15 -9.88
CA SER A 56 3.06 -2.03 -10.72
C SER A 56 3.20 -3.47 -10.22
N PRO A 57 3.24 -4.48 -11.12
CA PRO A 57 2.67 -4.49 -12.48
C PRO A 57 1.18 -4.89 -12.49
N TYR A 58 0.27 -3.97 -12.81
CA TYR A 58 -1.10 -4.36 -13.18
C TYR A 58 -1.13 -4.77 -14.65
N HIS A 59 -1.74 -5.92 -14.95
CA HIS A 59 -1.90 -6.40 -16.32
C HIS A 59 -2.61 -5.33 -17.15
N ILE A 60 -1.94 -4.89 -18.21
CA ILE A 60 -2.46 -3.95 -19.19
C ILE A 60 -3.32 -4.77 -20.17
N GLY A 61 -4.57 -5.06 -19.81
CA GLY A 61 -5.49 -5.90 -20.59
C GLY A 61 -6.96 -5.48 -20.41
N GLU A 62 -7.71 -5.42 -21.50
CA GLU A 62 -8.75 -4.44 -21.82
C GLU A 62 -10.10 -4.42 -21.07
N ALA A 63 -10.34 -5.20 -20.02
CA ALA A 63 -11.72 -5.36 -19.52
C ALA A 63 -12.07 -4.72 -18.15
N ASP A 64 -11.09 -4.51 -17.25
CA ASP A 64 -11.37 -4.14 -15.84
C ASP A 64 -10.37 -3.08 -15.30
N PHE A 65 -10.09 -2.05 -16.10
CA PHE A 65 -9.07 -1.06 -15.74
C PHE A 65 -9.46 -0.22 -14.53
N VAL A 66 -8.66 -0.34 -13.47
CA VAL A 66 -8.56 0.64 -12.40
C VAL A 66 -7.75 1.80 -12.95
N SER A 67 -8.32 3.01 -12.90
CA SER A 67 -7.59 4.21 -13.30
C SER A 67 -6.24 4.26 -12.59
N THR A 68 -5.17 4.58 -13.31
CA THR A 68 -3.84 4.78 -12.74
C THR A 68 -3.83 5.86 -11.66
N SER A 69 -4.79 6.79 -11.68
CA SER A 69 -5.01 7.78 -10.63
C SER A 69 -5.42 7.19 -9.28
N LEU A 70 -5.90 5.94 -9.24
CA LEU A 70 -6.27 5.22 -8.01
C LEU A 70 -5.11 4.36 -7.47
N LEU A 71 -4.00 4.27 -8.21
CA LEU A 71 -2.83 3.47 -7.85
C LEU A 71 -1.72 4.37 -7.33
N TYR A 72 -0.92 3.88 -6.37
CA TYR A 72 0.21 4.63 -5.80
C TYR A 72 1.54 4.03 -6.21
N SER A 73 2.46 4.87 -6.69
CA SER A 73 3.86 4.51 -6.83
C SER A 73 4.54 4.43 -5.45
N PRO A 74 5.68 3.72 -5.33
CA PRO A 74 6.47 3.75 -4.11
C PRO A 74 6.79 5.18 -3.66
N GLN A 75 7.16 6.06 -4.59
CA GLN A 75 7.48 7.46 -4.32
C GLN A 75 6.28 8.20 -3.72
N GLN A 76 5.08 8.01 -4.28
CA GLN A 76 3.87 8.66 -3.77
C GLN A 76 3.51 8.16 -2.38
N LEU A 77 3.57 6.84 -2.14
CA LEU A 77 3.29 6.27 -0.83
C LEU A 77 4.30 6.75 0.22
N PHE A 78 5.59 6.48 0.01
CA PHE A 78 6.63 6.79 0.99
C PHE A 78 6.83 8.31 1.16
N GLY A 79 6.55 9.09 0.12
CA GLY A 79 6.49 10.56 0.20
C GLY A 79 5.32 11.06 1.05
N SER A 80 4.19 10.35 1.07
CA SER A 80 3.01 10.73 1.88
C SER A 80 3.17 10.44 3.38
N VAL A 81 4.18 9.66 3.78
CA VAL A 81 4.40 9.32 5.19
C VAL A 81 5.07 10.49 5.91
N PRO A 82 4.46 11.03 6.98
CA PRO A 82 5.02 12.15 7.74
C PRO A 82 6.42 11.89 8.30
N SER A 83 7.17 12.97 8.52
CA SER A 83 8.52 12.93 9.11
C SER A 83 8.52 12.53 10.59
N GLU A 84 7.38 12.60 11.27
CA GLU A 84 7.25 12.34 12.70
C GLU A 84 6.11 11.35 12.97
N GLY A 85 6.20 10.65 14.09
CA GLY A 85 5.22 9.64 14.51
C GLY A 85 5.59 8.21 14.13
N HIS A 86 4.85 7.25 14.70
CA HIS A 86 5.11 5.83 14.53
C HIS A 86 4.26 5.24 13.41
N TYR A 87 4.92 4.65 12.41
CA TYR A 87 4.24 4.02 11.29
C TYR A 87 4.75 2.61 11.08
N ILE A 88 3.81 1.73 10.73
CA ILE A 88 4.13 0.40 10.22
C ILE A 88 3.70 0.39 8.76
N ILE A 89 4.62 0.08 7.85
CA ILE A 89 4.34 -0.04 6.42
C ILE A 89 4.60 -1.48 6.02
N THR A 90 3.55 -2.14 5.55
CA THR A 90 3.63 -3.48 4.97
C THR A 90 3.53 -3.37 3.46
N PHE A 91 4.32 -4.17 2.74
CA PHE A 91 4.13 -4.29 1.31
C PHE A 91 4.30 -5.70 0.77
N SER A 92 3.51 -6.01 -0.27
CA SER A 92 3.49 -7.29 -0.99
C SER A 92 3.27 -7.03 -2.48
N HIS A 93 4.16 -7.57 -3.32
CA HIS A 93 4.13 -7.41 -4.79
C HIS A 93 4.30 -8.73 -5.55
N TYR A 94 4.40 -9.86 -4.85
CA TYR A 94 4.84 -11.13 -5.44
C TYR A 94 4.05 -11.53 -6.69
N LEU A 95 2.71 -11.50 -6.63
CA LEU A 95 1.84 -12.03 -7.69
C LEU A 95 1.96 -11.26 -9.02
N HIS A 96 2.20 -9.96 -8.95
CA HIS A 96 2.22 -9.10 -10.12
C HIS A 96 3.58 -9.08 -10.84
N LEU A 97 4.63 -9.49 -10.13
CA LEU A 97 6.00 -9.48 -10.65
C LEU A 97 6.35 -10.74 -11.45
N THR A 98 5.67 -11.87 -11.21
CA THR A 98 5.97 -13.16 -11.87
C THR A 98 5.63 -13.18 -13.35
N SER A 99 4.76 -12.29 -13.82
CA SER A 99 4.38 -12.18 -15.24
C SER A 99 5.34 -11.31 -16.06
N HIS A 100 6.36 -10.73 -15.44
CA HIS A 100 7.28 -9.79 -16.06
C HIS A 100 8.71 -10.33 -16.05
N HIS A 101 9.54 -9.79 -16.96
CA HIS A 101 10.96 -10.12 -16.98
C HIS A 101 11.65 -9.70 -15.65
N ILE A 102 12.62 -10.49 -15.20
CA ILE A 102 13.33 -10.28 -13.92
C ILE A 102 13.95 -8.87 -13.77
N SER A 103 14.32 -8.23 -14.89
CA SER A 103 14.84 -6.85 -14.88
C SER A 103 13.83 -5.83 -14.35
N VAL A 104 12.53 -6.03 -14.59
CA VAL A 104 11.46 -5.17 -14.05
C VAL A 104 11.43 -5.27 -12.53
N TYR A 105 11.52 -6.49 -12.01
CA TYR A 105 11.58 -6.74 -10.57
C TYR A 105 12.80 -6.08 -9.92
N GLN A 106 13.99 -6.26 -10.52
CA GLN A 106 15.23 -5.64 -10.02
C GLN A 106 15.13 -4.11 -9.98
N ARG A 107 14.59 -3.49 -11.05
CA ARG A 107 14.39 -2.04 -11.09
C ARG A 107 13.41 -1.57 -10.02
N TYR A 108 12.31 -2.31 -9.83
CA TYR A 108 11.31 -2.01 -8.82
C TYR A 108 11.86 -2.09 -7.40
N LEU A 109 12.59 -3.17 -7.06
CA LEU A 109 13.24 -3.32 -5.76
C LEU A 109 14.25 -2.21 -5.48
N ARG A 110 15.06 -1.82 -6.48
CA ARG A 110 16.02 -0.71 -6.33
C ARG A 110 15.29 0.59 -6.03
N ALA A 111 14.24 0.91 -6.78
CA ALA A 111 13.43 2.09 -6.54
C ALA A 111 12.78 2.09 -5.14
N MET A 112 12.19 0.96 -4.71
CA MET A 112 11.64 0.85 -3.37
C MET A 112 12.69 1.02 -2.29
N ARG A 113 13.86 0.38 -2.42
CA ARG A 113 14.96 0.51 -1.47
C ARG A 113 15.37 1.98 -1.31
N ASP A 114 15.53 2.69 -2.42
CA ASP A 114 15.98 4.08 -2.39
C ASP A 114 14.95 4.98 -1.69
N GLU A 115 13.64 4.75 -1.90
CA GLU A 115 12.58 5.48 -1.20
C GLU A 115 12.47 5.10 0.29
N ILE A 116 12.67 3.83 0.65
CA ILE A 116 12.72 3.38 2.04
C ILE A 116 13.89 4.05 2.78
N ILE A 117 15.07 4.11 2.16
CA ILE A 117 16.24 4.79 2.76
C ILE A 117 15.92 6.27 3.00
N LYS A 118 15.32 6.96 2.04
CA LYS A 118 14.92 8.37 2.20
C LYS A 118 13.89 8.53 3.33
N LEU A 119 12.91 7.64 3.41
CA LEU A 119 11.90 7.66 4.46
C LEU A 119 12.53 7.44 5.84
N LEU A 120 13.35 6.42 6.00
CA LEU A 120 13.96 6.11 7.30
C LEU A 120 14.94 7.19 7.77
N LYS A 121 15.62 7.86 6.84
CA LYS A 121 16.42 9.07 7.15
C LYS A 121 15.56 10.21 7.68
N ARG A 122 14.34 10.36 7.16
CA ARG A 122 13.40 11.42 7.54
C ARG A 122 12.60 11.08 8.80
N ASN A 123 12.24 9.82 8.99
CA ASN A 123 11.48 9.30 10.12
C ASN A 123 12.05 7.93 10.55
N PRO A 124 12.91 7.88 11.59
CA PRO A 124 13.52 6.64 12.06
C PRO A 124 12.55 5.73 12.83
N HIS A 125 11.35 6.19 13.16
CA HIS A 125 10.34 5.42 13.90
C HIS A 125 9.41 4.60 12.99
N VAL A 126 9.67 4.58 11.69
CA VAL A 126 8.93 3.76 10.74
C VAL A 126 9.45 2.32 10.77
N LEU A 127 8.55 1.36 10.98
CA LEU A 127 8.81 -0.06 10.78
C LEU A 127 8.37 -0.47 9.38
N ILE A 128 9.28 -1.08 8.62
CA ILE A 128 9.02 -1.62 7.28
C ILE A 128 8.93 -3.14 7.36
N LEU A 129 7.84 -3.71 6.82
CA LEU A 129 7.59 -5.15 6.76
C LEU A 129 7.46 -5.59 5.30
N PHE A 130 8.38 -6.44 4.86
CA PHE A 130 8.41 -7.03 3.53
C PHE A 130 7.67 -8.37 3.54
N ARG A 131 6.81 -8.61 2.55
CA ARG A 131 6.11 -9.88 2.37
C ARG A 131 6.09 -10.31 0.90
#